data_AF-A0A9P4QCF3-F1
#
_entry.id   AF-A0A9P4QCF3-F1
#
_cell.length_a   1.000
_cell.length_b   1.000
_cell.length_c   1.000
_cell.angle_alpha   90.00
_cell.angle_beta   90.00
_cell.angle_gamma   90.00
#
_symmetry.space_group_name_H-M   'P 1'
#
loop_
_entity.id
_entity.type
_entity.pdbx_description
1 polymer ?
#
loop_
_entity_poly.entity_id
_entity_poly.type
_entity_poly.pdbx_seq_one_letter_code
_entity_poly.pdbx_strand_id
1 'polypeptide(L)'
;MKYRVGQTWEKDDGSFFKIARFVQGGDTALAQGTLFQRTRLFQGRLQKKRNEVCMVVMLDSEGKEVRSSIPLSSLYLPRELIITNTPFPGFSWRGQACLWQDEKDILERGVLVCRWKSIEQLDAAGKKVMRQGFVHITEKEADPGKSASDVRRLQDWCNRFASSTPDVRSDQPGKLDEAPVDLVSDDEGVEKGSEAVSTASVCQKTYKRQTVSVIQNRFIAKPRDLEVSGMFCTAPPHPQQDRSPLTVYTCGDICSGAGGMASGGVAAGLRYKFMLDNWDIPCRTLKLNFDSRIKVLRKDVFGFIDMAKRYPGRYIVTVLHLSLPCQYYALCHTVPGKNDETNIATNLCISETLDCCRPRIVTLEQTPGILYRDGGVWLNVMIRQFTDCAYSVHWRVLNMAEYGNPQARKRLIVIAAAPGEDLPGFPSPTHGVGPLLRPFVTISAALRKLILPMYRGMERYTDKNAAPYNPNTPLKSCITCSGGDSDLHYNGKRSFSLAELALLQSFPPTHRFEGSKTDIRKQIGNAVPSCFSRTLYKSLIESLKRSDKKRQGLSVEDKIPLIE
;
A
#
# COMPACT_ATOMS: atom_id res chain seq x y z
N MET A 1 2.68 41.00 -21.50
CA MET A 1 3.47 39.77 -21.29
C MET A 1 2.69 38.59 -21.86
N LYS A 2 3.33 37.74 -22.68
CA LYS A 2 2.71 36.55 -23.32
C LYS A 2 2.17 35.54 -22.30
N TYR A 3 2.83 35.42 -21.16
CA TYR A 3 2.54 34.45 -20.10
C TYR A 3 1.86 35.09 -18.90
N ARG A 4 0.91 34.40 -18.26
CA ARG A 4 0.21 34.83 -17.05
C ARG A 4 0.16 33.72 -15.99
N VAL A 5 0.17 34.10 -14.72
CA VAL A 5 -0.05 33.17 -13.59
C VAL A 5 -1.43 32.52 -13.72
N GLY A 6 -1.50 31.23 -13.40
CA GLY A 6 -2.72 30.42 -13.49
C GLY A 6 -2.95 29.78 -14.86
N GLN A 7 -2.27 30.24 -15.91
CA GLN A 7 -2.39 29.63 -17.24
C GLN A 7 -1.68 28.28 -17.31
N THR A 8 -2.28 27.35 -18.06
CA THR A 8 -1.67 26.08 -18.43
C THR A 8 -1.13 26.15 -19.85
N TRP A 9 0.06 25.62 -20.04
CA TRP A 9 0.76 25.63 -21.32
C TRP A 9 1.27 24.23 -21.64
N GLU A 10 1.18 23.84 -22.90
CA GLU A 10 1.85 22.68 -23.46
C GLU A 10 3.33 22.99 -23.71
N LYS A 11 4.16 21.99 -23.44
CA LYS A 11 5.61 22.03 -23.64
C LYS A 11 6.00 21.32 -24.93
N ASP A 12 7.25 21.55 -25.33
CA ASP A 12 7.94 20.87 -26.43
C ASP A 12 7.94 19.34 -26.32
N ASP A 13 8.08 18.81 -25.09
CA ASP A 13 8.03 17.37 -24.81
C ASP A 13 6.61 16.77 -24.76
N GLY A 14 5.57 17.56 -25.07
CA GLY A 14 4.16 17.16 -25.03
C GLY A 14 3.57 17.02 -23.62
N SER A 15 4.32 17.38 -22.57
CA SER A 15 3.79 17.57 -21.22
C SER A 15 3.16 18.96 -21.06
N PHE A 16 2.50 19.20 -19.92
CA PHE A 16 1.83 20.47 -19.65
C PHE A 16 2.29 21.07 -18.34
N PHE A 17 2.26 22.39 -18.25
CA PHE A 17 2.73 23.14 -17.10
C PHE A 17 1.76 24.26 -16.74
N LYS A 18 1.28 24.27 -15.50
CA LYS A 18 0.45 25.35 -14.95
C LYS A 18 1.33 26.31 -14.17
N ILE A 19 1.40 27.56 -14.62
CA ILE A 19 2.27 28.59 -14.03
C ILE A 19 1.70 29.02 -12.68
N ALA A 20 2.47 28.86 -11.60
CA ALA A 20 2.09 29.35 -10.28
C ALA A 20 2.70 30.72 -9.96
N ARG A 21 3.95 30.97 -10.39
CA ARG A 21 4.64 32.25 -10.26
C ARG A 21 5.82 32.36 -11.22
N PHE A 22 6.29 33.59 -11.41
CA PHE A 22 7.55 33.85 -12.10
C PHE A 22 8.70 33.94 -11.09
N VAL A 23 9.87 33.47 -11.48
CA VAL A 23 11.10 33.50 -10.69
C VAL A 23 12.25 33.89 -11.60
N GLN A 24 13.19 34.68 -11.08
CA GLN A 24 14.36 35.12 -11.82
C GLN A 24 15.51 34.13 -11.59
N GLY A 25 16.01 33.50 -12.64
CA GLY A 25 17.12 32.54 -12.59
C GLY A 25 18.31 33.07 -13.39
N GLY A 26 19.15 33.90 -12.76
CA GLY A 26 20.22 34.60 -13.47
C GLY A 26 19.66 35.44 -14.63
N ASP A 27 20.19 35.23 -15.83
CA ASP A 27 19.76 35.93 -17.06
C ASP A 27 18.48 35.34 -17.70
N THR A 28 17.95 34.23 -17.19
CA THR A 28 16.79 33.55 -17.78
C THR A 28 15.53 33.74 -16.93
N ALA A 29 14.44 34.14 -17.58
CA ALA A 29 13.13 34.20 -16.96
C ALA A 29 12.55 32.77 -16.80
N LEU A 30 12.31 32.36 -15.56
CA LEU A 30 11.78 31.05 -15.21
C LEU A 30 10.33 31.15 -14.73
N ALA A 31 9.55 30.10 -14.98
CA ALA A 31 8.25 29.88 -14.35
C ALA A 31 8.38 28.74 -13.35
N GLN A 32 7.83 28.93 -12.15
CA GLN A 32 7.64 27.87 -11.17
C GLN A 32 6.16 27.49 -11.12
N GLY A 33 5.87 26.20 -11.04
CA GLY A 33 4.51 25.71 -11.23
C GLY A 33 4.37 24.20 -11.09
N THR A 34 3.27 23.68 -11.65
CA THR A 34 2.86 22.28 -11.54
C THR A 34 2.93 21.61 -12.91
N LEU A 35 3.55 20.44 -12.96
CA LEU A 35 3.68 19.62 -14.17
C LEU A 35 2.50 18.66 -14.30
N PHE A 36 2.09 18.39 -15.54
CA PHE A 36 1.07 17.42 -15.90
C PHE A 36 1.53 16.61 -17.10
N GLN A 37 1.15 15.33 -17.14
CA GLN A 37 1.46 14.43 -18.25
C GLN A 37 0.21 13.64 -18.64
N ARG A 38 0.08 13.28 -19.93
CA ARG A 38 -1.04 12.46 -20.39
C ARG A 38 -1.08 11.12 -19.65
N THR A 39 -2.26 10.65 -19.25
CA THR A 39 -2.41 9.42 -18.46
C THR A 39 -1.81 8.19 -19.15
N ARG A 40 -1.81 8.17 -20.49
CA ARG A 40 -1.22 7.09 -21.30
C ARG A 40 0.28 6.86 -21.05
N LEU A 41 1.01 7.86 -20.54
CA LEU A 41 2.45 7.77 -20.28
C LEU A 41 2.79 7.06 -18.95
N PHE A 42 1.79 6.74 -18.12
CA PHE A 42 2.01 6.10 -16.81
C PHE A 42 2.08 4.55 -16.89
N GLN A 43 2.60 4.01 -17.99
CA GLN A 43 2.90 2.58 -18.18
C GLN A 43 1.70 1.66 -17.89
N GLY A 44 0.50 2.09 -18.28
CA GLY A 44 -0.73 1.32 -18.09
C GLY A 44 -1.31 1.36 -16.68
N ARG A 45 -0.70 2.08 -15.72
CA ARG A 45 -1.21 2.26 -14.35
C ARG A 45 -2.45 3.14 -14.25
N LEU A 46 -2.73 3.94 -15.27
CA LEU A 46 -3.95 4.71 -15.43
C LEU A 46 -4.62 4.34 -16.76
N GLN A 47 -5.94 4.52 -16.84
CA GLN A 47 -6.67 4.34 -18.10
C GLN A 47 -6.16 5.33 -19.15
N LYS A 48 -5.96 4.82 -20.37
CA LYS A 48 -5.72 5.66 -21.55
C LYS A 48 -7.05 6.33 -21.90
N LYS A 49 -7.11 7.65 -21.74
CA LYS A 49 -8.30 8.46 -22.05
C LYS A 49 -7.83 9.72 -22.77
N ARG A 50 -8.50 10.08 -23.85
CA ARG A 50 -8.13 11.25 -24.65
C ARG A 50 -8.21 12.54 -23.82
N ASN A 51 -7.14 13.33 -23.85
CA ASN A 51 -6.95 14.57 -23.07
C ASN A 51 -7.11 14.46 -21.55
N GLU A 52 -7.05 13.25 -21.00
CA GLU A 52 -6.83 13.09 -19.57
C GLU A 52 -5.34 13.23 -19.28
N VAL A 53 -5.05 14.07 -18.30
CA VAL A 53 -3.71 14.30 -17.78
C VAL A 53 -3.69 13.97 -16.29
N CYS A 54 -2.51 13.62 -15.82
CA CYS A 54 -2.21 13.38 -14.42
C CYS A 54 -1.26 14.47 -13.96
N MET A 55 -1.58 15.11 -12.83
CA MET A 55 -0.69 16.02 -12.14
C MET A 55 0.52 15.24 -11.60
N VAL A 56 1.73 15.74 -11.81
CA VAL A 56 2.97 15.10 -11.34
C VAL A 56 3.45 15.85 -10.11
N VAL A 57 3.42 15.16 -8.96
CA VAL A 57 3.75 15.72 -7.65
C VAL A 57 4.99 15.02 -7.10
N MET A 58 6.07 15.78 -6.95
CA MET A 58 7.30 15.32 -6.30
C MET A 58 7.31 15.80 -4.85
N LEU A 59 7.60 14.90 -3.92
CA LEU A 59 7.73 15.18 -2.50
C LEU A 59 9.17 14.94 -2.05
N ASP A 60 9.66 15.79 -1.15
CA ASP A 60 10.93 15.57 -0.47
C ASP A 60 10.82 14.49 0.64
N SER A 61 11.90 14.26 1.37
CA SER A 61 11.94 13.27 2.46
C SER A 61 10.99 13.58 3.62
N GLU A 62 10.61 14.85 3.79
CA GLU A 62 9.67 15.29 4.83
C GLU A 62 8.22 15.27 4.33
N GLY A 63 8.01 15.00 3.04
CA GLY A 63 6.70 14.93 2.41
C GLY A 63 6.19 16.29 1.91
N LYS A 64 7.07 17.29 1.81
CA LYS A 64 6.73 18.60 1.27
C LYS A 64 6.87 18.61 -0.24
N GLU A 65 5.94 19.29 -0.91
CA GLU A 65 5.93 19.39 -2.37
C GLU A 65 7.11 20.21 -2.89
N VAL A 66 7.83 19.62 -3.85
CA VAL A 66 8.93 20.23 -4.59
C VAL A 66 8.39 20.74 -5.92
N ARG A 67 8.20 22.06 -6.03
CA ARG A 67 7.72 22.69 -7.26
C ARG A 67 8.82 22.76 -8.32
N SER A 68 8.47 22.38 -9.54
CA SER A 68 9.36 22.45 -10.69
C SER A 68 9.51 23.89 -11.19
N SER A 69 10.72 24.26 -11.59
CA SER A 69 11.04 25.52 -12.26
C SER A 69 11.52 25.22 -13.68
N ILE A 70 10.94 25.88 -14.68
CA ILE A 70 11.27 25.67 -16.10
C ILE A 70 11.47 27.01 -16.83
N PRO A 71 12.28 27.05 -17.91
CA PRO A 71 12.42 28.24 -18.76
C PRO A 71 11.10 28.60 -19.46
N LEU A 72 10.77 29.89 -19.53
CA LEU A 72 9.58 30.34 -20.28
C LEU A 72 9.61 29.98 -21.76
N SER A 73 10.81 29.84 -22.34
CA SER A 73 11.00 29.43 -23.73
C SER A 73 10.52 28.00 -24.03
N SER A 74 10.40 27.13 -23.02
CA SER A 74 9.86 25.78 -23.18
C SER A 74 8.33 25.73 -23.29
N LEU A 75 7.63 26.84 -23.07
CA LEU A 75 6.17 26.94 -23.12
C LEU A 75 5.70 27.37 -24.52
N TYR A 76 5.01 26.46 -25.20
CA TYR A 76 4.66 26.59 -26.62
C TYR A 76 3.22 27.06 -26.83
N LEU A 77 2.23 26.26 -26.41
CA LEU A 77 0.81 26.47 -26.73
C LEU A 77 -0.04 26.59 -25.45
N PRO A 78 -0.88 27.62 -25.29
CA PRO A 78 -1.79 27.70 -24.15
C PRO A 78 -2.87 26.63 -24.26
N ARG A 79 -3.19 25.97 -23.15
CA ARG A 79 -4.22 24.92 -23.07
C ARG A 79 -5.21 25.22 -21.96
N GLU A 80 -6.49 24.92 -22.21
CA GLU A 80 -7.49 24.88 -21.15
C GLU A 80 -7.31 23.59 -20.33
N LEU A 81 -7.29 23.72 -19.00
CA LEU A 81 -7.16 22.60 -18.07
C LEU A 81 -8.24 22.71 -17.00
N ILE A 82 -8.99 21.63 -16.81
CA ILE A 82 -9.96 21.46 -15.72
C ILE A 82 -9.41 20.43 -14.73
N ILE A 83 -9.25 20.83 -13.47
CA ILE A 83 -8.95 19.93 -12.35
C ILE A 83 -10.28 19.55 -11.71
N THR A 84 -10.59 18.26 -11.62
CA THR A 84 -11.89 17.79 -11.13
C THR A 84 -11.76 16.46 -10.40
N ASN A 85 -12.61 16.25 -9.40
CA ASN A 85 -12.82 14.95 -8.78
C ASN A 85 -14.08 14.23 -9.30
N THR A 86 -14.82 14.83 -10.23
CA THR A 86 -16.03 14.25 -10.83
C THR A 86 -15.66 13.05 -11.69
N PRO A 87 -16.35 11.90 -11.59
CA PRO A 87 -16.07 10.73 -12.42
C PRO A 87 -16.06 11.06 -13.92
N PHE A 88 -15.21 10.35 -14.67
CA PHE A 88 -15.25 10.39 -16.14
C PHE A 88 -16.63 9.86 -16.63
N PRO A 89 -17.24 10.43 -17.69
CA PRO A 89 -16.69 11.39 -18.65
C PRO A 89 -16.95 12.88 -18.32
N GLY A 90 -17.34 13.25 -17.10
CA GLY A 90 -17.68 14.63 -16.76
C GLY A 90 -16.60 15.65 -17.17
N PHE A 91 -16.96 16.83 -17.65
CA PHE A 91 -16.02 17.87 -18.09
C PHE A 91 -15.01 17.47 -19.19
N SER A 92 -15.13 16.28 -19.79
CA SER A 92 -14.34 15.93 -20.96
C SER A 92 -14.85 16.63 -22.20
N TRP A 93 -14.05 16.60 -23.27
CA TRP A 93 -14.40 17.11 -24.60
C TRP A 93 -15.75 16.58 -25.12
N ARG A 94 -16.21 15.41 -24.65
CA ARG A 94 -17.50 14.80 -25.02
C ARG A 94 -18.69 15.71 -24.74
N GLY A 95 -18.62 16.56 -23.71
CA GLY A 95 -19.67 17.54 -23.42
C GLY A 95 -19.81 18.65 -24.48
N GLN A 96 -18.84 18.77 -25.37
CA GLN A 96 -18.77 19.74 -26.45
C GLN A 96 -18.40 19.07 -27.77
N ALA A 97 -18.86 17.83 -28.01
CA ALA A 97 -18.45 17.03 -29.16
C ALA A 97 -18.65 17.76 -30.51
N CYS A 98 -19.67 18.61 -30.63
CA CYS A 98 -19.97 19.38 -31.84
C CYS A 98 -18.97 20.49 -32.17
N LEU A 99 -18.07 20.85 -31.25
CA LEU A 99 -17.06 21.90 -31.48
C LEU A 99 -15.81 21.38 -32.19
N TRP A 100 -15.65 20.06 -32.31
CA TRP A 100 -14.41 19.44 -32.78
C TRP A 100 -14.60 18.79 -34.14
N GLN A 101 -13.63 18.99 -35.02
CA GLN A 101 -13.72 18.52 -36.41
C GLN A 101 -13.38 17.03 -36.52
N ASP A 102 -12.31 16.62 -35.85
CA ASP A 102 -11.78 15.27 -35.88
C ASP A 102 -11.02 14.93 -34.59
N GLU A 103 -10.46 13.72 -34.52
CA GLU A 103 -9.73 13.24 -33.35
C GLU A 103 -8.44 14.01 -33.07
N LYS A 104 -7.78 14.52 -34.11
CA LYS A 104 -6.54 15.28 -34.01
C LYS A 104 -6.82 16.66 -33.42
N ASP A 105 -7.87 17.31 -33.89
CA ASP A 105 -8.36 18.59 -33.35
C ASP A 105 -8.70 18.47 -31.86
N ILE A 106 -9.38 17.38 -31.46
CA ILE A 106 -9.61 17.08 -30.04
C ILE A 106 -8.28 16.96 -29.30
N LEU A 107 -7.33 16.15 -29.78
CA LEU A 107 -6.07 15.90 -29.07
C LEU A 107 -5.23 17.18 -28.86
N GLU A 108 -5.17 18.00 -29.90
CA GLU A 108 -4.33 19.21 -29.97
C GLU A 108 -4.98 20.42 -29.28
N ARG A 109 -6.31 20.58 -29.36
CA ARG A 109 -7.01 21.79 -28.91
C ARG A 109 -8.07 21.56 -27.85
N GLY A 110 -8.57 20.34 -27.75
CA GLY A 110 -9.55 19.94 -26.75
C GLY A 110 -9.11 20.24 -25.32
N VAL A 111 -10.11 20.48 -24.46
CA VAL A 111 -9.92 20.71 -23.03
C VAL A 111 -9.16 19.54 -22.40
N LEU A 112 -8.16 19.87 -21.58
CA LEU A 112 -7.44 18.90 -20.75
C LEU A 112 -8.21 18.69 -19.45
N VAL A 113 -8.30 17.45 -18.98
CA VAL A 113 -8.93 17.14 -17.69
C VAL A 113 -7.93 16.42 -16.80
N CYS A 114 -7.87 16.82 -15.52
CA CYS A 114 -7.01 16.21 -14.52
C CYS A 114 -7.84 15.67 -13.36
N ARG A 115 -7.83 14.35 -13.20
CA ARG A 115 -8.47 13.63 -12.08
C ARG A 115 -7.52 12.94 -11.12
N TRP A 116 -6.25 12.84 -11.52
CA TRP A 116 -5.25 12.06 -10.82
C TRP A 116 -4.01 12.88 -10.53
N LYS A 117 -3.39 12.58 -9.39
CA LYS A 117 -2.04 12.99 -9.02
C LYS A 117 -1.16 11.74 -8.98
N SER A 118 -0.04 11.77 -9.68
CA SER A 118 1.07 10.85 -9.47
C SER A 118 1.95 11.45 -8.40
N ILE A 119 2.21 10.71 -7.34
CA ILE A 119 3.03 11.15 -6.21
C ILE A 119 4.29 10.30 -6.20
N GLU A 120 5.45 10.95 -6.16
CA GLU A 120 6.72 10.30 -5.84
C GLU A 120 7.41 11.02 -4.70
N GLN A 121 7.82 10.27 -3.67
CA GLN A 121 8.55 10.80 -2.53
C GLN A 121 10.00 10.34 -2.60
N LEU A 122 10.93 11.29 -2.54
CA LEU A 122 12.36 11.04 -2.58
C LEU A 122 12.92 10.79 -1.17
N ASP A 123 14.08 10.14 -1.11
CA ASP A 123 14.90 10.07 0.10
C ASP A 123 15.55 11.44 0.41
N ALA A 124 16.17 11.55 1.59
CA ALA A 124 16.81 12.80 2.02
C ALA A 124 17.95 13.25 1.09
N ALA A 125 18.53 12.32 0.33
CA ALA A 125 19.55 12.63 -0.66
C ALA A 125 18.98 13.09 -2.02
N GLY A 126 17.65 13.02 -2.22
CA GLY A 126 17.00 13.31 -3.49
C GLY A 126 17.33 12.30 -4.60
N LYS A 127 17.86 11.13 -4.27
CA LYS A 127 18.40 10.15 -5.23
C LYS A 127 17.50 8.95 -5.44
N LYS A 128 16.67 8.60 -4.46
CA LYS A 128 15.87 7.37 -4.50
C LYS A 128 14.41 7.65 -4.23
N VAL A 129 13.54 7.08 -5.05
CA VAL A 129 12.10 7.06 -4.79
C VAL A 129 11.79 6.04 -3.68
N MET A 130 11.21 6.54 -2.59
CA MET A 130 10.88 5.79 -1.39
C MET A 130 9.40 5.42 -1.31
N ARG A 131 8.53 6.23 -1.92
CA ARG A 131 7.08 6.00 -2.00
C ARG A 131 6.59 6.49 -3.35
N GLN A 132 5.64 5.76 -3.92
CA GLN A 132 4.92 6.17 -5.13
C GLN A 132 3.42 6.01 -4.91
N GLY A 133 2.61 6.70 -5.71
CA GLY A 133 1.15 6.52 -5.66
C GLY A 133 0.40 7.27 -6.74
N PHE A 134 -0.85 6.85 -6.96
CA PHE A 134 -1.85 7.57 -7.74
C PHE A 134 -2.99 7.95 -6.82
N VAL A 135 -3.23 9.24 -6.66
CA VAL A 135 -4.24 9.77 -5.76
C VAL A 135 -5.25 10.53 -6.57
N HIS A 136 -6.53 10.23 -6.36
CA HIS A 136 -7.60 10.97 -7.00
C HIS A 136 -7.61 12.41 -6.46
N ILE A 137 -7.92 13.38 -7.32
CA ILE A 137 -8.20 14.75 -6.89
C ILE A 137 -9.34 14.70 -5.86
N THR A 138 -9.18 15.44 -4.76
CA THR A 138 -10.21 15.57 -3.71
C THR A 138 -11.20 16.68 -4.05
N GLU A 139 -12.34 16.71 -3.37
CA GLU A 139 -13.35 17.76 -3.51
C GLU A 139 -12.77 19.16 -3.29
N LYS A 140 -11.82 19.30 -2.35
CA LYS A 140 -11.16 20.58 -2.03
C LYS A 140 -10.14 21.03 -3.06
N GLU A 141 -9.62 20.09 -3.86
CA GLU A 141 -8.58 20.36 -4.86
C GLU A 141 -9.14 20.59 -6.26
N ALA A 142 -10.43 20.26 -6.48
CA ALA A 142 -11.11 20.48 -7.73
C ALA A 142 -11.34 21.99 -7.97
N ASP A 143 -11.37 22.39 -9.24
CA ASP A 143 -11.66 23.76 -9.62
C ASP A 143 -13.08 24.17 -9.16
N PRO A 144 -13.31 25.46 -8.84
CA PRO A 144 -14.63 25.93 -8.39
C PRO A 144 -15.76 25.55 -9.35
N GLY A 145 -16.84 24.95 -8.81
CA GLY A 145 -17.99 24.49 -9.60
C GLY A 145 -17.73 23.24 -10.46
N LYS A 146 -16.54 22.63 -10.35
CA LYS A 146 -16.14 21.42 -11.08
C LYS A 146 -15.94 20.22 -10.15
N SER A 147 -16.47 20.25 -8.93
CA SER A 147 -16.33 19.19 -7.93
C SER A 147 -17.58 18.32 -7.80
N ALA A 148 -17.38 17.08 -7.37
CA ALA A 148 -18.40 16.19 -6.83
C ALA A 148 -18.12 15.98 -5.33
N SER A 149 -19.16 15.80 -4.51
CA SER A 149 -18.95 15.60 -3.07
C SER A 149 -18.20 14.29 -2.79
N ASP A 150 -17.10 14.35 -2.03
CA ASP A 150 -16.36 13.15 -1.65
C ASP A 150 -17.20 12.22 -0.76
N VAL A 151 -18.08 12.79 0.09
CA VAL A 151 -19.04 12.02 0.90
C VAL A 151 -19.99 11.23 0.00
N ARG A 152 -20.54 11.88 -1.03
CA ARG A 152 -21.46 11.23 -1.98
C ARG A 152 -20.76 10.15 -2.79
N ARG A 153 -19.54 10.42 -3.29
CA ARG A 153 -18.75 9.44 -4.03
C ARG A 153 -18.47 8.17 -3.22
N LEU A 154 -18.18 8.33 -1.93
CA LEU A 154 -17.99 7.19 -1.03
C LEU A 154 -19.30 6.44 -0.76
N GLN A 155 -20.40 7.17 -0.55
CA GLN A 155 -21.73 6.57 -0.39
C GLN A 155 -22.13 5.78 -1.63
N ASP A 156 -21.95 6.33 -2.83
CA ASP A 156 -22.25 5.67 -4.10
C ASP A 156 -21.41 4.39 -4.27
N TRP A 157 -20.15 4.41 -3.83
CA TRP A 157 -19.30 3.22 -3.79
C TRP A 157 -19.81 2.16 -2.80
N CYS A 158 -20.09 2.55 -1.56
CA CYS A 158 -20.53 1.63 -0.52
C CYS A 158 -21.95 1.08 -0.74
N ASN A 159 -22.84 1.87 -1.35
CA ASN A 159 -24.26 1.58 -1.52
C ASN A 159 -24.63 1.06 -2.91
N ARG A 160 -23.66 0.73 -3.78
CA ARG A 160 -23.90 0.29 -5.16
C ARG A 160 -24.89 -0.90 -5.28
N PHE A 161 -25.11 -1.67 -4.22
CA PHE A 161 -26.08 -2.77 -4.17
C PHE A 161 -27.44 -2.42 -3.53
N ALA A 162 -27.57 -1.26 -2.87
CA ALA A 162 -28.82 -0.83 -2.23
C ALA A 162 -29.84 -0.28 -3.24
N SER A 163 -29.39 0.16 -4.42
CA SER A 163 -30.23 0.66 -5.51
C SER A 163 -30.67 -0.44 -6.50
N SER A 164 -30.26 -1.69 -6.29
CA SER A 164 -30.73 -2.84 -7.07
C SER A 164 -31.74 -3.65 -6.25
N THR A 165 -32.95 -3.12 -6.07
CA THR A 165 -34.12 -4.00 -5.95
C THR A 165 -34.18 -4.83 -7.22
N PRO A 166 -34.27 -6.17 -7.15
CA PRO A 166 -34.47 -6.98 -8.34
C PRO A 166 -35.88 -6.68 -8.85
N ASP A 167 -35.99 -5.80 -9.85
CA ASP A 167 -37.24 -5.63 -10.57
C ASP A 167 -37.44 -6.89 -11.42
N VAL A 168 -38.26 -7.81 -10.93
CA VAL A 168 -38.69 -9.00 -11.66
C VAL A 168 -39.70 -8.53 -12.71
N ARG A 169 -39.20 -7.91 -13.79
CA ARG A 169 -39.94 -7.61 -15.04
C ARG A 169 -38.99 -7.10 -16.13
N SER A 170 -38.26 -8.04 -16.74
CA SER A 170 -38.07 -8.21 -18.19
C SER A 170 -36.81 -9.03 -18.40
N ASP A 171 -36.98 -10.30 -18.79
CA ASP A 171 -35.96 -11.07 -19.49
C ASP A 171 -35.71 -10.38 -20.83
N GLN A 172 -34.79 -9.43 -20.83
CA GLN A 172 -33.98 -9.16 -22.01
C GLN A 172 -32.52 -9.34 -21.62
N PRO A 173 -31.74 -10.08 -22.41
CA PRO A 173 -30.31 -10.23 -22.17
C PRO A 173 -29.71 -8.82 -22.09
N GLY A 174 -29.15 -8.50 -20.91
CA GLY A 174 -28.60 -7.18 -20.63
C GLY A 174 -27.61 -6.81 -21.73
N LYS A 175 -27.96 -5.78 -22.51
CA LYS A 175 -26.97 -5.03 -23.27
C LYS A 175 -25.91 -4.60 -22.27
N LEU A 176 -24.69 -5.07 -22.46
CA LEU A 176 -23.50 -4.39 -21.95
C LEU A 176 -23.70 -2.90 -22.20
N ASP A 177 -23.48 -2.05 -21.20
CA ASP A 177 -23.44 -0.61 -21.41
C ASP A 177 -22.44 -0.34 -22.55
N GLU A 178 -22.96 -0.11 -23.76
CA GLU A 178 -22.23 0.32 -24.95
C GLU A 178 -21.82 1.79 -24.79
N ALA A 179 -21.24 2.15 -23.65
CA ALA A 179 -20.34 3.29 -23.64
C ALA A 179 -19.15 2.87 -24.51
N PRO A 180 -18.87 3.54 -25.64
CA PRO A 180 -17.76 3.16 -26.50
C PRO A 180 -16.50 3.15 -25.63
N VAL A 181 -15.94 1.95 -25.44
CA VAL A 181 -14.60 1.81 -24.92
C VAL A 181 -13.73 2.65 -25.85
N ASP A 182 -12.99 3.60 -25.30
CA ASP A 182 -11.92 4.33 -26.00
C ASP A 182 -10.83 3.27 -26.34
N LEU A 183 -11.14 2.33 -27.25
CA LEU A 183 -10.23 1.33 -27.80
C LEU A 183 -9.29 1.96 -28.83
N VAL A 184 -9.44 3.25 -29.12
CA VAL A 184 -8.51 3.96 -29.98
C VAL A 184 -7.24 4.26 -29.20
N SER A 185 -6.32 3.28 -29.19
CA SER A 185 -4.91 3.58 -29.01
C SER A 185 -4.48 4.50 -30.13
N ASP A 186 -3.97 5.68 -29.80
CA ASP A 186 -3.30 6.59 -30.75
C ASP A 186 -1.94 5.98 -31.22
N ASP A 187 -1.89 4.70 -31.59
CA ASP A 187 -0.68 4.01 -32.10
C ASP A 187 -0.53 4.11 -33.63
N GLU A 188 -1.27 5.01 -34.28
CA GLU A 188 -1.10 5.29 -35.71
C GLU A 188 -0.10 6.45 -35.89
N GLY A 189 1.12 6.12 -36.35
CA GLY A 189 2.01 7.08 -37.00
C GLY A 189 3.30 7.48 -36.26
N VAL A 190 4.07 6.52 -35.76
CA VAL A 190 5.53 6.73 -35.62
C VAL A 190 6.19 5.92 -36.72
N GLU A 191 6.58 6.59 -37.80
CA GLU A 191 7.56 6.05 -38.75
C GLU A 191 8.75 5.50 -37.96
N LYS A 192 9.30 4.37 -38.40
CA LYS A 192 10.53 3.78 -37.88
C LYS A 192 11.72 4.73 -38.14
N GLY A 193 11.78 5.83 -37.40
CA GLY A 193 12.94 6.66 -37.22
C GLY A 193 13.76 6.08 -36.08
N SER A 194 14.89 5.48 -36.44
CA SER A 194 15.90 5.00 -35.50
C SER A 194 16.58 6.19 -34.81
N GLU A 195 15.96 6.79 -33.79
CA GLU A 195 16.66 7.64 -32.83
C GLU A 195 16.16 7.35 -31.41
N ALA A 196 17.04 6.69 -30.66
CA ALA A 196 16.88 6.46 -29.24
C ALA A 196 16.94 7.82 -28.50
N VAL A 197 15.80 8.31 -28.04
CA VAL A 197 15.79 9.38 -27.03
C VAL A 197 16.26 8.79 -25.72
N SER A 198 17.50 9.09 -25.40
CA SER A 198 18.22 8.76 -24.18
C SER A 198 17.48 9.26 -22.93
N THR A 199 16.86 8.35 -22.19
CA THR A 199 16.82 8.43 -20.72
C THR A 199 17.83 7.44 -20.16
N ALA A 200 19.11 7.72 -20.45
CA ALA A 200 20.23 7.08 -19.77
C ALA A 200 20.53 7.85 -18.47
N SER A 201 20.08 7.29 -17.35
CA SER A 201 20.99 7.13 -16.21
C SER A 201 20.79 5.74 -15.63
N VAL A 202 21.42 4.78 -16.29
CA VAL A 202 21.69 3.45 -15.79
C VAL A 202 22.49 3.60 -14.49
N CYS A 203 21.85 3.34 -13.35
CA CYS A 203 22.58 2.97 -12.14
C CYS A 203 22.79 1.45 -12.16
N GLN A 204 23.72 1.00 -13.01
CA GLN A 204 24.38 -0.30 -12.80
C GLN A 204 25.18 -0.18 -11.50
N LYS A 205 24.65 -0.72 -10.40
CA LYS A 205 25.46 -1.01 -9.22
C LYS A 205 25.14 -2.40 -8.70
N THR A 206 26.17 -3.24 -8.78
CA THR A 206 26.37 -4.51 -8.11
C THR A 206 25.82 -4.48 -6.68
N TYR A 207 24.93 -5.42 -6.36
CA TYR A 207 24.50 -5.69 -4.98
C TYR A 207 25.69 -6.27 -4.20
N LYS A 208 26.48 -5.42 -3.55
CA LYS A 208 27.40 -5.88 -2.49
C LYS A 208 26.59 -6.10 -1.20
N ARG A 209 26.74 -7.30 -0.61
CA ARG A 209 26.35 -7.62 0.78
C ARG A 209 26.86 -6.50 1.69
N GLN A 210 25.97 -5.71 2.28
CA GLN A 210 26.34 -4.80 3.35
C GLN A 210 26.38 -5.56 4.68
N THR A 211 27.58 -5.73 5.20
CA THR A 211 27.83 -6.12 6.58
C THR A 211 27.67 -4.89 7.46
N VAL A 212 26.84 -4.97 8.49
CA VAL A 212 26.73 -3.92 9.52
C VAL A 212 28.02 -3.95 10.36
N SER A 213 28.82 -2.88 10.31
CA SER A 213 29.90 -2.65 11.28
C SER A 213 29.30 -2.06 12.55
N VAL A 214 29.44 -2.78 13.66
CA VAL A 214 29.13 -2.27 15.00
C VAL A 214 30.37 -1.55 15.51
N ILE A 215 30.32 -0.22 15.58
CA ILE A 215 31.32 0.55 16.31
C ILE A 215 31.01 0.37 17.80
N GLN A 216 31.88 -0.35 18.51
CA GLN A 216 31.86 -0.42 19.97
C GLN A 216 32.39 0.91 20.51
N ASN A 217 31.52 1.81 20.95
CA ASN A 217 31.92 2.89 21.86
C ASN A 217 31.63 2.45 23.30
N ARG A 218 32.70 2.20 24.05
CA ARG A 218 32.68 2.08 25.50
C ARG A 218 32.36 3.45 26.09
N PHE A 219 31.19 3.60 26.69
CA PHE A 219 30.94 4.68 27.64
C PHE A 219 30.97 4.11 29.05
N ILE A 220 31.96 4.54 29.83
CA ILE A 220 32.05 4.32 31.27
C ILE A 220 31.16 5.38 31.92
N ALA A 221 30.02 4.98 32.46
CA ALA A 221 29.21 5.83 33.32
C ALA A 221 29.68 5.66 34.78
N LYS A 222 30.06 6.77 35.43
CA LYS A 222 30.27 6.82 36.88
C LYS A 222 28.91 6.94 37.59
N PRO A 223 28.73 6.31 38.76
CA PRO A 223 27.49 6.43 39.53
C PRO A 223 27.39 7.82 40.15
N ARG A 224 26.19 8.42 40.12
CA ARG A 224 25.82 9.56 40.96
C ARG A 224 24.83 9.07 42.00
N ASP A 225 25.08 9.48 43.24
CA ASP A 225 24.34 9.16 44.44
C ASP A 225 22.89 9.65 44.36
N LEU A 226 21.95 8.78 44.75
CA LEU A 226 20.55 9.12 44.98
C LEU A 226 20.36 9.45 46.45
N GLU A 227 20.06 10.72 46.76
CA GLU A 227 19.41 11.08 48.02
C GLU A 227 17.89 10.86 47.88
N VAL A 228 17.34 10.11 48.82
CA VAL A 228 15.91 9.83 48.95
C VAL A 228 15.31 10.87 49.90
N SER A 229 14.44 11.75 49.38
CA SER A 229 13.50 12.51 50.21
C SER A 229 12.07 12.17 49.80
N GLY A 230 11.27 11.76 50.78
CA GLY A 230 9.89 11.33 50.60
C GLY A 230 8.95 12.52 50.37
N MET A 231 8.17 12.46 49.30
CA MET A 231 6.97 13.26 49.11
C MET A 231 5.83 12.32 48.72
N PHE A 232 4.73 12.42 49.47
CA PHE A 232 3.51 11.66 49.30
C PHE A 232 2.89 11.90 47.91
N CYS A 233 2.72 10.84 47.13
CA CYS A 233 2.04 10.88 45.83
C CYS A 233 0.51 10.91 46.02
N THR A 234 -0.13 12.04 45.76
CA THR A 234 -1.56 12.08 45.42
C THR A 234 -1.74 11.64 43.96
N ALA A 235 -2.61 10.66 43.73
CA ALA A 235 -2.87 10.10 42.40
C ALA A 235 -3.33 11.18 41.39
N PRO A 236 -2.84 11.16 40.14
CA PRO A 236 -3.32 12.06 39.10
C PRO A 236 -4.77 11.72 38.72
N PRO A 237 -5.61 12.73 38.38
CA PRO A 237 -6.99 12.49 38.01
C PRO A 237 -7.07 11.67 36.71
N HIS A 238 -7.90 10.63 36.73
CA HIS A 238 -8.18 9.80 35.56
C HIS A 238 -8.64 10.64 34.37
N PRO A 239 -8.07 10.48 33.16
CA PRO A 239 -8.60 11.12 31.97
C PRO A 239 -10.01 10.60 31.71
N GLN A 240 -10.96 11.52 31.61
CA GLN A 240 -12.36 11.23 31.27
C GLN A 240 -12.40 10.44 29.95
N GLN A 241 -12.82 9.18 30.03
CA GLN A 241 -13.04 8.35 28.85
C GLN A 241 -14.23 8.90 28.07
N ASP A 242 -13.95 9.37 26.85
CA ASP A 242 -14.94 9.73 25.83
C ASP A 242 -15.91 8.55 25.61
N ARG A 243 -17.18 8.72 26.04
CA ARG A 243 -18.24 7.70 26.00
C ARG A 243 -18.98 7.66 24.65
N SER A 244 -18.28 7.84 23.53
CA SER A 244 -18.85 7.49 22.22
C SER A 244 -18.84 5.96 22.05
N PRO A 245 -19.90 5.32 21.51
CA PRO A 245 -19.85 3.89 21.21
C PRO A 245 -18.69 3.66 20.25
N LEU A 246 -17.68 2.88 20.68
CA LEU A 246 -16.51 2.59 19.87
C LEU A 246 -16.95 2.00 18.52
N THR A 247 -16.84 2.78 17.44
CA THR A 247 -17.09 2.28 16.09
C THR A 247 -16.13 1.13 15.80
N VAL A 248 -16.64 -0.10 15.79
CA VAL A 248 -15.83 -1.29 15.51
C VAL A 248 -15.78 -1.51 14.00
N TYR A 249 -14.61 -1.24 13.40
CA TYR A 249 -14.39 -1.44 11.97
C TYR A 249 -14.25 -2.92 11.62
N THR A 250 -14.87 -3.31 10.50
CA THR A 250 -14.88 -4.69 10.03
C THR A 250 -13.76 -4.99 9.06
N CYS A 251 -13.22 -6.21 9.09
CA CYS A 251 -12.11 -6.63 8.25
C CYS A 251 -12.41 -7.93 7.48
N GLY A 252 -11.90 -8.04 6.26
CA GLY A 252 -11.78 -9.29 5.51
C GLY A 252 -10.31 -9.55 5.19
N ASP A 253 -9.89 -10.81 5.20
CA ASP A 253 -8.52 -11.23 4.91
C ASP A 253 -8.55 -12.28 3.79
N ILE A 254 -7.80 -12.04 2.71
CA ILE A 254 -7.72 -12.93 1.55
C ILE A 254 -6.27 -13.38 1.36
N CYS A 255 -6.11 -14.69 1.15
CA CYS A 255 -4.85 -15.40 1.24
C CYS A 255 -4.24 -15.28 2.65
N SER A 256 -5.08 -15.53 3.67
CA SER A 256 -4.79 -15.23 5.07
C SER A 256 -3.66 -16.06 5.69
N GLY A 257 -3.31 -17.19 5.07
CA GLY A 257 -2.33 -18.13 5.58
C GLY A 257 -2.65 -18.53 7.03
N ALA A 258 -1.62 -18.60 7.87
CA ALA A 258 -1.79 -18.91 9.29
C ALA A 258 -2.31 -17.73 10.14
N GLY A 259 -2.70 -16.62 9.52
CA GLY A 259 -3.30 -15.48 10.22
C GLY A 259 -2.30 -14.52 10.85
N GLY A 260 -1.14 -14.30 10.22
CA GLY A 260 -0.15 -13.33 10.70
C GLY A 260 -0.69 -11.89 10.67
N MET A 261 -1.37 -11.52 9.57
CA MET A 261 -2.09 -10.23 9.45
C MET A 261 -3.32 -10.20 10.33
N ALA A 262 -4.14 -11.25 10.33
CA ALA A 262 -5.30 -11.38 11.20
C ALA A 262 -4.97 -11.16 12.69
N SER A 263 -3.90 -11.77 13.20
CA SER A 263 -3.48 -11.65 14.60
C SER A 263 -3.17 -10.20 14.98
N GLY A 264 -2.47 -9.47 14.10
CA GLY A 264 -2.19 -8.05 14.31
C GLY A 264 -3.43 -7.18 14.22
N GLY A 265 -4.34 -7.47 13.29
CA GLY A 265 -5.59 -6.74 13.12
C GLY A 265 -6.55 -6.89 14.30
N VAL A 266 -6.72 -8.11 14.82
CA VAL A 266 -7.51 -8.35 16.05
C VAL A 266 -6.90 -7.58 17.22
N ALA A 267 -5.57 -7.64 17.38
CA ALA A 267 -4.86 -6.89 18.42
C ALA A 267 -4.92 -5.36 18.23
N ALA A 268 -5.27 -4.87 17.05
CA ALA A 268 -5.52 -3.45 16.77
C ALA A 268 -6.99 -3.04 17.00
N GLY A 269 -7.89 -4.00 17.23
CA GLY A 269 -9.33 -3.76 17.45
C GLY A 269 -10.21 -3.95 16.22
N LEU A 270 -9.71 -4.55 15.12
CA LEU A 270 -10.53 -4.91 13.97
C LEU A 270 -11.40 -6.14 14.26
N ARG A 271 -12.64 -6.11 13.77
CA ARG A 271 -13.54 -7.27 13.79
C ARG A 271 -13.57 -7.96 12.44
N TYR A 272 -13.00 -9.16 12.37
CA TYR A 272 -12.99 -9.93 11.13
C TYR A 272 -14.38 -10.51 10.82
N LYS A 273 -14.82 -10.42 9.56
CA LYS A 273 -16.03 -11.09 9.06
C LYS A 273 -15.70 -12.44 8.43
N PHE A 274 -14.61 -12.48 7.67
CA PHE A 274 -14.16 -13.69 7.00
C PHE A 274 -12.64 -13.70 6.82
N MET A 275 -12.09 -14.89 6.64
CA MET A 275 -10.71 -15.17 6.27
C MET A 275 -10.72 -16.22 5.17
N LEU A 276 -9.99 -16.00 4.09
CA LEU A 276 -10.00 -16.85 2.90
C LEU A 276 -8.60 -17.39 2.64
N ASP A 277 -8.50 -18.70 2.48
CA ASP A 277 -7.28 -19.36 2.01
C ASP A 277 -7.64 -20.62 1.20
N ASN A 278 -6.85 -20.97 0.19
CA ASN A 278 -7.11 -22.18 -0.61
C ASN A 278 -6.44 -23.43 -0.02
N TRP A 279 -5.50 -23.24 0.90
CA TRP A 279 -4.79 -24.32 1.55
C TRP A 279 -5.51 -24.71 2.85
N ASP A 280 -5.92 -25.99 2.93
CA ASP A 280 -6.71 -26.51 4.05
C ASP A 280 -5.99 -26.38 5.40
N ILE A 281 -4.69 -26.65 5.45
CA ILE A 281 -3.93 -26.69 6.70
C ILE A 281 -3.94 -25.31 7.41
N PRO A 282 -3.58 -24.19 6.75
CA PRO A 282 -3.75 -22.87 7.34
C PRO A 282 -5.20 -22.56 7.72
N CYS A 283 -6.19 -22.98 6.94
CA CYS A 283 -7.60 -22.78 7.32
C CYS A 283 -7.93 -23.42 8.68
N ARG A 284 -7.40 -24.62 8.95
CA ARG A 284 -7.62 -25.27 10.25
C ARG A 284 -6.82 -24.58 11.36
N THR A 285 -5.58 -24.13 11.08
CA THR A 285 -4.83 -23.22 11.97
C THR A 285 -5.63 -21.96 12.32
N LEU A 286 -6.29 -21.30 11.36
CA LEU A 286 -7.11 -20.11 11.62
C LEU A 286 -8.26 -20.43 12.60
N LYS A 287 -8.96 -21.55 12.39
CA LYS A 287 -10.07 -21.99 13.26
C LYS A 287 -9.63 -22.26 14.71
N LEU A 288 -8.36 -22.60 14.95
CA LEU A 288 -7.84 -22.81 16.31
C LEU A 288 -7.56 -21.51 17.07
N ASN A 289 -7.36 -20.39 16.36
CA ASN A 289 -6.81 -19.16 16.94
C ASN A 289 -7.79 -17.98 16.95
N PHE A 290 -8.81 -18.02 16.11
CA PHE A 290 -9.74 -16.90 15.93
C PHE A 290 -11.15 -17.27 16.37
N ASP A 291 -11.93 -16.25 16.71
CA ASP A 291 -13.32 -16.37 17.13
C ASP A 291 -14.14 -17.23 16.15
N SER A 292 -14.88 -18.20 16.68
CA SER A 292 -15.65 -19.17 15.88
C SER A 292 -16.75 -18.55 15.01
N ARG A 293 -17.13 -17.29 15.29
CA ARG A 293 -18.08 -16.52 14.47
C ARG A 293 -17.45 -15.99 13.18
N ILE A 294 -16.11 -15.98 13.07
CA ILE A 294 -15.41 -15.56 11.86
C ILE A 294 -15.50 -16.67 10.81
N LYS A 295 -15.94 -16.33 9.60
CA LYS A 295 -16.07 -17.31 8.52
C LYS A 295 -14.69 -17.62 7.91
N VAL A 296 -14.13 -18.79 8.23
CA VAL A 296 -12.95 -19.31 7.53
C VAL A 296 -13.39 -20.05 6.27
N LEU A 297 -13.02 -19.52 5.11
CA LEU A 297 -13.42 -20.01 3.80
C LEU A 297 -12.23 -20.74 3.15
N ARG A 298 -12.39 -22.04 2.90
CA ARG A 298 -11.41 -22.84 2.16
C ARG A 298 -11.73 -22.82 0.67
N LYS A 299 -11.25 -21.80 -0.05
CA LYS A 299 -11.46 -21.58 -1.49
C LYS A 299 -10.29 -20.80 -2.08
N ASP A 300 -10.03 -20.99 -3.37
CA ASP A 300 -9.24 -20.03 -4.13
C ASP A 300 -10.01 -18.70 -4.31
N VAL A 301 -9.28 -17.65 -4.69
CA VAL A 301 -9.84 -16.30 -4.75
C VAL A 301 -10.93 -16.17 -5.82
N PHE A 302 -10.81 -16.88 -6.94
CA PHE A 302 -11.80 -16.83 -8.01
C PHE A 302 -13.08 -17.57 -7.60
N GLY A 303 -12.94 -18.75 -7.00
CA GLY A 303 -14.07 -19.47 -6.40
C GLY A 303 -14.75 -18.69 -5.27
N PHE A 304 -14.02 -17.83 -4.54
CA PHE A 304 -14.60 -16.88 -3.61
C PHE A 304 -15.37 -15.77 -4.33
N ILE A 305 -14.81 -15.14 -5.37
CA ILE A 305 -15.46 -14.10 -6.16
C ILE A 305 -16.79 -14.60 -6.72
N ASP A 306 -16.81 -15.78 -7.36
CA ASP A 306 -18.03 -16.38 -7.92
C ASP A 306 -19.10 -16.66 -6.84
N MET A 307 -18.67 -17.06 -5.65
CA MET A 307 -19.56 -17.24 -4.51
C MET A 307 -20.05 -15.88 -3.99
N ALA A 308 -19.18 -14.89 -3.83
CA ALA A 308 -19.53 -13.57 -3.30
C ALA A 308 -20.50 -12.82 -4.21
N LYS A 309 -20.33 -12.93 -5.54
CA LYS A 309 -21.27 -12.40 -6.54
C LYS A 309 -22.68 -12.98 -6.41
N ARG A 310 -22.82 -14.25 -6.03
CA ARG A 310 -24.12 -14.89 -5.77
C ARG A 310 -24.80 -14.43 -4.48
N TYR A 311 -24.05 -13.77 -3.58
CA TYR A 311 -24.59 -13.23 -2.32
C TYR A 311 -24.15 -11.76 -2.12
N PRO A 312 -24.64 -10.82 -2.95
CA PRO A 312 -24.28 -9.40 -2.83
C PRO A 312 -24.49 -8.86 -1.42
N GLY A 313 -23.59 -7.99 -0.96
CA GLY A 313 -23.66 -7.40 0.39
C GLY A 313 -23.14 -8.28 1.53
N ARG A 314 -23.08 -9.61 1.37
CA ARG A 314 -22.70 -10.56 2.44
C ARG A 314 -21.27 -10.41 2.92
N TYR A 315 -20.36 -10.02 2.03
CA TYR A 315 -18.92 -9.95 2.28
C TYR A 315 -18.38 -8.51 2.34
N ILE A 316 -19.27 -7.51 2.48
CA ILE A 316 -18.85 -6.11 2.63
C ILE A 316 -18.10 -5.92 3.94
N VAL A 317 -16.94 -5.27 3.88
CA VAL A 317 -16.06 -4.97 5.02
C VAL A 317 -15.58 -3.53 4.97
N THR A 318 -15.16 -2.96 6.10
CA THR A 318 -14.56 -1.61 6.11
C THR A 318 -13.13 -1.64 5.59
N VAL A 319 -12.36 -2.64 6.04
CA VAL A 319 -10.96 -2.87 5.67
C VAL A 319 -10.86 -4.21 4.97
N LEU A 320 -10.15 -4.28 3.85
CA LEU A 320 -9.81 -5.53 3.18
C LEU A 320 -8.29 -5.69 3.15
N HIS A 321 -7.82 -6.89 3.47
CA HIS A 321 -6.42 -7.25 3.34
C HIS A 321 -6.21 -8.32 2.27
N LEU A 322 -5.17 -8.13 1.43
CA LEU A 322 -4.77 -9.04 0.36
C LEU A 322 -3.30 -9.46 0.57
N SER A 323 -3.04 -10.74 0.88
CA SER A 323 -1.69 -11.33 0.99
C SER A 323 -1.43 -12.30 -0.17
N LEU A 324 -1.51 -11.79 -1.41
CA LEU A 324 -1.49 -12.63 -2.61
C LEU A 324 -0.18 -13.46 -2.72
N PRO A 325 -0.19 -14.66 -3.34
CA PRO A 325 1.00 -15.49 -3.50
C PRO A 325 2.17 -14.73 -4.14
N CYS A 326 3.32 -14.72 -3.46
CA CYS A 326 4.48 -13.90 -3.87
C CYS A 326 5.63 -14.70 -4.51
N GLN A 327 5.49 -16.01 -4.66
CA GLN A 327 6.61 -16.91 -4.98
C GLN A 327 7.22 -16.60 -6.34
N TYR A 328 6.39 -16.42 -7.36
CA TYR A 328 6.82 -16.06 -8.72
C TYR A 328 7.57 -14.70 -8.74
N TYR A 329 7.09 -13.74 -7.96
CA TYR A 329 7.65 -12.40 -7.90
C TYR A 329 8.92 -12.28 -7.04
N ALA A 330 9.29 -13.31 -6.27
CA ALA A 330 10.43 -13.25 -5.36
C ALA A 330 11.76 -13.22 -6.13
N LEU A 331 12.74 -12.44 -5.66
CA LEU A 331 14.06 -12.32 -6.31
C LEU A 331 14.82 -13.65 -6.41
N CYS A 332 14.54 -14.60 -5.52
CA CYS A 332 15.15 -15.93 -5.53
C CYS A 332 14.47 -16.91 -6.51
N HIS A 333 13.37 -16.52 -7.15
CA HIS A 333 12.74 -17.33 -8.19
C HIS A 333 13.47 -17.11 -9.53
N THR A 334 14.32 -18.07 -9.89
CA THR A 334 15.18 -18.01 -11.09
C THR A 334 14.83 -19.08 -12.13
N VAL A 335 13.95 -20.01 -11.80
CA VAL A 335 13.50 -21.09 -12.68
C VAL A 335 11.97 -21.20 -12.64
N PRO A 336 11.31 -21.51 -13.77
CA PRO A 336 9.86 -21.71 -13.79
C PRO A 336 9.39 -22.72 -12.76
N GLY A 337 8.33 -22.38 -12.04
CA GLY A 337 7.69 -23.17 -11.01
C GLY A 337 6.32 -23.69 -11.47
N LYS A 338 5.92 -24.85 -10.94
CA LYS A 338 4.65 -25.51 -11.27
C LYS A 338 3.40 -24.62 -11.05
N ASN A 339 3.46 -23.69 -10.11
CA ASN A 339 2.30 -22.87 -9.69
C ASN A 339 2.40 -21.42 -10.19
N ASP A 340 3.33 -21.10 -11.09
CA ASP A 340 3.58 -19.72 -11.50
C ASP A 340 2.36 -19.10 -12.17
N GLU A 341 1.71 -19.81 -13.11
CA GLU A 341 0.50 -19.34 -13.77
C GLU A 341 -0.62 -19.02 -12.78
N THR A 342 -0.84 -19.88 -11.78
CA THR A 342 -1.86 -19.64 -10.74
C THR A 342 -1.49 -18.46 -9.83
N ASN A 343 -0.21 -18.32 -9.47
CA ASN A 343 0.28 -17.19 -8.67
C ASN A 343 0.12 -15.88 -9.43
N ILE A 344 0.44 -15.88 -10.73
CA ILE A 344 0.25 -14.75 -11.64
C ILE A 344 -1.22 -14.39 -11.75
N ALA A 345 -2.09 -15.38 -12.02
CA ALA A 345 -3.52 -15.16 -12.15
C ALA A 345 -4.11 -14.53 -10.89
N THR A 346 -3.66 -14.97 -9.70
CA THR A 346 -4.14 -14.41 -8.43
C THR A 346 -3.88 -12.90 -8.32
N ASN A 347 -2.87 -12.34 -8.99
CA ASN A 347 -2.62 -10.89 -9.05
C ASN A 347 -3.70 -10.11 -9.83
N LEU A 348 -4.53 -10.80 -10.62
CA LEU A 348 -5.59 -10.23 -11.46
C LEU A 348 -6.97 -10.21 -10.78
N CYS A 349 -7.05 -10.58 -9.49
CA CYS A 349 -8.33 -10.71 -8.78
C CYS A 349 -8.79 -9.41 -8.10
N ILE A 350 -8.00 -8.34 -8.14
CA ILE A 350 -8.14 -7.19 -7.23
C ILE A 350 -9.45 -6.46 -7.49
N SER A 351 -9.70 -6.02 -8.73
CA SER A 351 -10.92 -5.25 -9.08
C SER A 351 -12.20 -5.98 -8.68
N GLU A 352 -12.31 -7.25 -9.05
CA GLU A 352 -13.46 -8.11 -8.72
C GLU A 352 -13.64 -8.32 -7.21
N THR A 353 -12.53 -8.42 -6.48
CA THR A 353 -12.57 -8.52 -5.02
C THR A 353 -13.05 -7.21 -4.39
N LEU A 354 -12.61 -6.06 -4.90
CA LEU A 354 -13.09 -4.74 -4.47
C LEU A 354 -14.59 -4.60 -4.73
N ASP A 355 -15.09 -5.06 -5.87
CA ASP A 355 -16.51 -5.04 -6.20
C ASP A 355 -17.36 -5.92 -5.28
N CYS A 356 -16.84 -7.09 -4.89
CA CYS A 356 -17.54 -8.00 -3.97
C CYS A 356 -17.52 -7.51 -2.51
N CYS A 357 -16.41 -6.90 -2.06
CA CYS A 357 -16.17 -6.59 -0.65
C CYS A 357 -16.39 -5.10 -0.29
N ARG A 358 -16.49 -4.22 -1.29
CA ARG A 358 -16.68 -2.76 -1.17
C ARG A 358 -15.91 -2.10 -0.01
N PRO A 359 -14.61 -2.38 0.17
CA PRO A 359 -13.86 -1.86 1.30
C PRO A 359 -13.66 -0.34 1.20
N ARG A 360 -13.68 0.35 2.33
CA ARG A 360 -13.23 1.76 2.37
C ARG A 360 -11.72 1.85 2.24
N ILE A 361 -11.00 0.95 2.91
CA ILE A 361 -9.54 0.88 2.89
C ILE A 361 -9.10 -0.53 2.49
N VAL A 362 -8.10 -0.60 1.62
CA VAL A 362 -7.46 -1.87 1.21
C VAL A 362 -6.00 -1.82 1.61
N THR A 363 -5.51 -2.93 2.09
CA THR A 363 -4.07 -3.16 2.29
C THR A 363 -3.67 -4.38 1.50
N LEU A 364 -2.52 -4.31 0.84
CA LEU A 364 -1.97 -5.45 0.10
C LEU A 364 -0.49 -5.60 0.43
N GLU A 365 -0.07 -6.85 0.65
CA GLU A 365 1.33 -7.22 0.86
C GLU A 365 1.88 -7.98 -0.35
N GLN A 366 3.12 -7.65 -0.71
CA GLN A 366 3.90 -8.38 -1.72
C GLN A 366 5.40 -8.39 -1.40
N THR A 367 6.13 -9.24 -2.13
CA THR A 367 7.59 -9.19 -2.17
C THR A 367 8.10 -7.99 -2.99
N PRO A 368 9.22 -7.35 -2.62
CA PRO A 368 9.79 -6.24 -3.40
C PRO A 368 10.19 -6.60 -4.83
N GLY A 369 10.37 -7.89 -5.14
CA GLY A 369 10.76 -8.33 -6.48
C GLY A 369 9.72 -8.04 -7.58
N ILE A 370 8.44 -7.85 -7.23
CA ILE A 370 7.38 -7.46 -8.18
C ILE A 370 7.64 -6.11 -8.85
N LEU A 371 8.45 -5.24 -8.22
CA LEU A 371 8.83 -3.93 -8.78
C LEU A 371 9.67 -4.06 -10.06
N TYR A 372 10.37 -5.18 -10.23
CA TYR A 372 11.39 -5.35 -11.28
C TYR A 372 11.12 -6.56 -12.19
N ARG A 373 10.40 -7.57 -11.69
CA ARG A 373 10.03 -8.78 -12.46
C ARG A 373 9.29 -8.37 -13.74
N ASP A 374 9.73 -8.92 -14.87
CA ASP A 374 9.16 -8.68 -16.21
C ASP A 374 9.00 -7.19 -16.53
N GLY A 375 10.02 -6.40 -16.20
CA GLY A 375 10.02 -4.95 -16.41
C GLY A 375 9.07 -4.17 -15.51
N GLY A 376 8.56 -4.79 -14.43
CA GLY A 376 7.62 -4.18 -13.49
C GLY A 376 6.16 -4.22 -13.96
N VAL A 377 5.84 -4.94 -15.04
CA VAL A 377 4.48 -5.00 -15.61
C VAL A 377 3.45 -5.49 -14.59
N TRP A 378 3.81 -6.42 -13.71
CA TRP A 378 2.88 -6.99 -12.72
C TRP A 378 2.49 -6.01 -11.62
N LEU A 379 3.40 -5.12 -11.23
CA LEU A 379 3.05 -3.98 -10.39
C LEU A 379 2.09 -3.06 -11.15
N ASN A 380 2.34 -2.80 -12.43
CA ASN A 380 1.51 -1.89 -13.21
C ASN A 380 0.07 -2.42 -13.32
N VAL A 381 -0.09 -3.72 -13.59
CA VAL A 381 -1.39 -4.40 -13.63
C VAL A 381 -2.06 -4.40 -12.26
N MET A 382 -1.32 -4.61 -11.17
CA MET A 382 -1.85 -4.51 -9.81
C MET A 382 -2.39 -3.10 -9.51
N ILE A 383 -1.61 -2.05 -9.79
CA ILE A 383 -2.01 -0.66 -9.56
C ILE A 383 -3.17 -0.28 -10.46
N ARG A 384 -3.15 -0.73 -11.73
CA ARG A 384 -4.21 -0.47 -12.69
C ARG A 384 -5.58 -0.91 -12.18
N GLN A 385 -5.68 -2.12 -11.61
CA GLN A 385 -6.95 -2.63 -11.03
C GLN A 385 -7.51 -1.72 -9.92
N PHE A 386 -6.66 -1.12 -9.08
CA PHE A 386 -7.13 -0.12 -8.10
C PHE A 386 -7.65 1.15 -8.79
N THR A 387 -6.89 1.68 -9.75
CA THR A 387 -7.26 2.93 -10.43
C THR A 387 -8.49 2.78 -11.33
N ASP A 388 -8.72 1.60 -11.90
CA ASP A 388 -9.93 1.26 -12.66
C ASP A 388 -11.18 1.30 -11.78
N CYS A 389 -11.06 0.88 -10.51
CA CYS A 389 -12.09 1.04 -9.49
C CYS A 389 -12.10 2.44 -8.83
N ALA A 390 -11.35 3.40 -9.37
CA ALA A 390 -11.18 4.77 -8.87
C ALA A 390 -10.63 4.88 -7.43
N TYR A 391 -9.94 3.84 -6.94
CA TYR A 391 -9.23 3.91 -5.66
C TYR A 391 -8.00 4.81 -5.77
N SER A 392 -7.81 5.67 -4.77
CA SER A 392 -6.50 6.26 -4.52
C SER A 392 -5.58 5.20 -3.94
N VAL A 393 -4.34 5.09 -4.42
CA VAL A 393 -3.41 4.04 -4.03
C VAL A 393 -2.00 4.57 -3.90
N HIS A 394 -1.26 4.12 -2.87
CA HIS A 394 0.17 4.36 -2.76
C HIS A 394 0.89 3.10 -2.28
N TRP A 395 2.19 3.01 -2.57
CA TRP A 395 3.00 1.86 -2.20
C TRP A 395 4.40 2.28 -1.77
N ARG A 396 4.99 1.45 -0.91
CA ARG A 396 6.35 1.61 -0.40
C ARG A 396 6.91 0.26 0.03
N VAL A 397 8.22 0.08 -0.14
CA VAL A 397 8.94 -1.06 0.46
C VAL A 397 9.29 -0.72 1.90
N LEU A 398 8.81 -1.53 2.84
CA LEU A 398 9.06 -1.39 4.28
C LEU A 398 9.97 -2.49 4.80
N ASN A 399 10.84 -2.14 5.74
CA ASN A 399 11.61 -3.12 6.52
C ASN A 399 10.88 -3.38 7.84
N MET A 400 10.35 -4.59 8.01
CA MET A 400 9.54 -4.94 9.18
C MET A 400 10.31 -4.87 10.51
N ALA A 401 11.66 -4.86 10.48
CA ALA A 401 12.46 -4.63 11.68
C ALA A 401 12.22 -3.26 12.31
N GLU A 402 11.92 -2.24 11.50
CA GLU A 402 11.55 -0.88 11.94
C GLU A 402 10.20 -0.85 12.66
N TYR A 403 9.46 -1.95 12.62
CA TYR A 403 8.14 -2.12 13.24
C TYR A 403 8.15 -3.21 14.32
N GLY A 404 9.34 -3.53 14.86
CA GLY A 404 9.51 -4.42 16.02
C GLY A 404 9.62 -5.90 15.67
N ASN A 405 9.72 -6.25 14.40
CA ASN A 405 10.00 -7.62 13.99
C ASN A 405 11.49 -7.95 14.26
N PRO A 406 11.85 -9.07 14.88
CA PRO A 406 13.24 -9.40 15.20
C PRO A 406 14.05 -9.89 13.98
N GLN A 407 13.62 -9.56 12.76
CA GLN A 407 14.26 -9.96 11.51
C GLN A 407 14.14 -8.85 10.46
N ALA A 408 15.18 -8.71 9.64
CA ALA A 408 15.16 -7.86 8.45
C ALA A 408 14.30 -8.51 7.34
N ARG A 409 13.00 -8.21 7.34
CA ARG A 409 12.04 -8.67 6.33
C ARG A 409 11.52 -7.47 5.56
N LYS A 410 11.92 -7.34 4.28
CA LYS A 410 11.43 -6.28 3.39
C LYS A 410 10.19 -6.73 2.64
N ARG A 411 9.16 -5.89 2.59
CA ARG A 411 7.93 -6.15 1.83
C ARG A 411 7.42 -4.89 1.15
N LEU A 412 6.89 -5.05 -0.06
CA LEU A 412 6.07 -4.03 -0.70
C LEU A 412 4.73 -4.00 0.02
N ILE A 413 4.36 -2.84 0.54
CA ILE A 413 3.05 -2.61 1.14
C ILE A 413 2.34 -1.59 0.27
N VAL A 414 1.12 -1.94 -0.12
CA VAL A 414 0.19 -1.09 -0.85
C VAL A 414 -0.96 -0.74 0.10
N ILE A 415 -1.33 0.52 0.14
CA ILE A 415 -2.54 0.98 0.83
C ILE A 415 -3.38 1.71 -0.21
N ALA A 416 -4.68 1.41 -0.24
CA ALA A 416 -5.62 2.06 -1.13
C ALA A 416 -6.86 2.52 -0.36
N ALA A 417 -7.48 3.59 -0.83
CA ALA A 417 -8.69 4.18 -0.28
C ALA A 417 -9.75 4.34 -1.38
N ALA A 418 -10.99 4.00 -1.03
CA ALA A 418 -12.14 4.09 -1.92
C ALA A 418 -12.36 5.51 -2.46
N PRO A 419 -13.12 5.69 -3.55
CA PRO A 419 -13.48 7.01 -4.04
C PRO A 419 -14.13 7.85 -2.93
N GLY A 420 -13.59 9.05 -2.67
CA GLY A 420 -14.08 9.96 -1.62
C GLY A 420 -13.63 9.63 -0.19
N GLU A 421 -12.86 8.57 0.02
CA GLU A 421 -12.19 8.26 1.29
C GLU A 421 -10.80 8.90 1.34
N ASP A 422 -10.38 9.38 2.52
CA ASP A 422 -9.04 9.96 2.69
C ASP A 422 -7.99 8.84 2.64
N LEU A 423 -6.99 8.94 1.74
CA LEU A 423 -5.92 7.94 1.63
C LEU A 423 -4.99 7.98 2.86
N PRO A 424 -4.96 6.92 3.70
CA PRO A 424 -4.13 6.91 4.90
C PRO A 424 -2.63 6.93 4.58
N GLY A 425 -1.83 7.52 5.46
CA GLY A 425 -0.37 7.43 5.41
C GLY A 425 0.17 6.05 5.81
N PHE A 426 1.43 5.77 5.46
CA PHE A 426 2.17 4.65 6.07
C PHE A 426 2.45 4.95 7.55
N PRO A 427 2.40 3.96 8.44
CA PRO A 427 2.79 4.17 9.83
C PRO A 427 4.27 4.55 9.94
N SER A 428 4.59 5.49 10.83
CA SER A 428 5.97 5.81 11.18
C SER A 428 6.68 4.59 11.77
N PRO A 429 8.00 4.44 11.51
CA PRO A 429 8.83 3.47 12.23
C PRO A 429 8.65 3.58 13.74
N THR A 430 8.66 2.44 14.42
CA THR A 430 8.58 2.37 15.90
C THR A 430 9.89 1.91 16.52
N HIS A 431 10.79 1.37 15.70
CA HIS A 431 12.11 0.88 16.10
C HIS A 431 13.16 1.38 15.10
N GLY A 432 14.37 1.63 15.57
CA GLY A 432 15.46 2.11 14.72
C GLY A 432 16.58 2.77 15.51
N VAL A 433 17.37 3.58 14.80
CA VAL A 433 18.41 4.43 15.40
C VAL A 433 17.84 5.84 15.47
N GLY A 434 17.56 6.33 16.68
CA GLY A 434 17.03 7.67 16.90
C GLY A 434 16.47 7.86 18.31
N PRO A 435 16.33 9.10 18.79
CA PRO A 435 15.95 9.39 20.17
C PRO A 435 14.50 8.99 20.51
N LEU A 436 13.60 9.01 19.53
CA LEU A 436 12.18 8.66 19.69
C LEU A 436 11.85 7.23 19.24
N LEU A 437 12.85 6.45 18.83
CA LEU A 437 12.67 5.09 18.33
C LEU A 437 13.17 4.08 19.35
N ARG A 438 12.42 2.99 19.52
CA ARG A 438 12.90 1.88 20.35
C ARG A 438 14.09 1.18 19.67
N PRO A 439 15.04 0.64 20.43
CA PRO A 439 16.10 -0.19 19.84
C PRO A 439 15.51 -1.39 19.10
N PHE A 440 16.15 -1.83 18.01
CA PHE A 440 15.69 -3.00 17.27
C PHE A 440 15.54 -4.24 18.17
N VAL A 441 14.48 -5.01 17.96
CA VAL A 441 14.21 -6.22 18.76
C VAL A 441 15.24 -7.29 18.45
N THR A 442 15.92 -7.77 19.49
CA THR A 442 16.93 -8.82 19.38
C THR A 442 16.31 -10.22 19.33
N ILE A 443 17.06 -11.20 18.83
CA ILE A 443 16.65 -12.62 18.86
C ILE A 443 16.31 -13.05 20.29
N SER A 444 17.18 -12.79 21.27
CA SER A 444 16.95 -13.15 22.66
C SER A 444 15.70 -12.50 23.25
N ALA A 445 15.43 -11.23 22.92
CA ALA A 445 14.23 -10.54 23.38
C ALA A 445 12.94 -11.14 22.83
N ALA A 446 12.95 -11.58 21.57
CA ALA A 446 11.80 -12.26 20.97
C ALA A 446 11.55 -13.64 21.62
N LEU A 447 12.63 -14.42 21.83
CA LEU A 447 12.52 -15.80 22.32
C LEU A 447 12.24 -15.91 23.83
N ARG A 448 12.47 -14.86 24.62
CA ARG A 448 12.04 -14.82 26.04
C ARG A 448 10.54 -15.01 26.25
N LYS A 449 9.74 -14.82 25.20
CA LYS A 449 8.27 -15.00 25.24
C LYS A 449 7.84 -16.46 25.03
N LEU A 450 8.76 -17.39 24.88
CA LEU A 450 8.46 -18.79 24.60
C LEU A 450 7.79 -19.46 25.80
N ILE A 451 6.59 -19.98 25.58
CA ILE A 451 5.80 -20.73 26.56
C ILE A 451 5.68 -22.18 26.06
N LEU A 452 6.67 -23.02 26.39
CA LEU A 452 6.80 -24.39 25.87
C LEU A 452 5.55 -25.28 25.98
N PRO A 453 4.73 -25.24 27.05
CA PRO A 453 3.53 -26.08 27.16
C PRO A 453 2.50 -25.90 26.03
N MET A 454 2.51 -24.75 25.34
CA MET A 454 1.56 -24.44 24.26
C MET A 454 2.00 -24.94 22.87
N TYR A 455 3.23 -25.45 22.73
CA TYR A 455 3.86 -25.75 21.45
C TYR A 455 4.14 -27.25 21.22
N ARG A 456 3.24 -28.13 21.67
CA ARG A 456 3.42 -29.60 21.52
C ARG A 456 3.74 -29.98 20.07
N GLY A 457 4.89 -30.60 19.86
CA GLY A 457 5.35 -31.10 18.55
C GLY A 457 6.11 -30.06 17.70
N MET A 458 6.22 -28.82 18.17
CA MET A 458 6.99 -27.74 17.52
C MET A 458 8.38 -27.56 18.12
N GLU A 459 8.79 -28.40 19.08
CA GLU A 459 10.09 -28.33 19.76
C GLU A 459 11.23 -28.89 18.89
N ARG A 460 10.89 -29.71 17.89
CA ARG A 460 11.86 -30.41 17.04
C ARG A 460 12.71 -29.44 16.22
N TYR A 461 14.02 -29.59 16.32
CA TYR A 461 15.04 -28.90 15.54
C TYR A 461 15.79 -29.87 14.63
N THR A 462 16.71 -29.34 13.84
CA THR A 462 17.67 -30.13 13.05
C THR A 462 19.08 -29.74 13.50
N ASP A 463 19.97 -30.72 13.70
CA ASP A 463 21.37 -30.43 14.04
C ASP A 463 22.07 -29.74 12.88
N LYS A 464 22.85 -28.70 13.19
CA LYS A 464 23.54 -27.86 12.22
C LYS A 464 24.82 -27.33 12.83
N ASN A 465 25.90 -27.30 12.05
CA ASN A 465 27.17 -26.73 12.45
C ASN A 465 27.54 -25.58 11.50
N ALA A 466 27.46 -24.35 11.99
CA ALA A 466 27.87 -23.14 11.28
C ALA A 466 28.12 -22.00 12.29
N ALA A 467 28.59 -20.84 11.81
CA ALA A 467 28.81 -19.67 12.66
C ALA A 467 27.48 -19.21 13.30
N PRO A 468 27.35 -19.20 14.64
CA PRO A 468 26.09 -18.89 15.32
C PRO A 468 25.66 -17.44 15.11
N TYR A 469 24.35 -17.21 15.16
CA TYR A 469 23.81 -15.86 15.27
C TYR A 469 24.19 -15.22 16.61
N ASN A 470 24.37 -13.90 16.61
CA ASN A 470 24.49 -13.14 17.86
C ASN A 470 23.07 -12.91 18.44
N PRO A 471 22.76 -13.43 19.65
CA PRO A 471 21.42 -13.34 20.23
C PRO A 471 21.00 -11.90 20.56
N ASN A 472 21.96 -10.98 20.69
CA ASN A 472 21.74 -9.56 21.01
C ASN A 472 21.56 -8.69 19.75
N THR A 473 21.35 -9.31 18.59
CA THR A 473 21.06 -8.62 17.34
C THR A 473 19.79 -9.17 16.71
N PRO A 474 19.09 -8.40 15.84
CA PRO A 474 18.04 -8.95 14.99
C PRO A 474 18.61 -9.97 14.00
N LEU A 475 17.77 -10.86 13.49
CA LEU A 475 18.14 -11.73 12.38
C LEU A 475 18.47 -10.86 11.15
N LYS A 476 19.68 -11.07 10.62
CA LYS A 476 20.17 -10.42 9.40
C LYS A 476 19.38 -10.80 8.15
N SER A 477 18.64 -11.90 8.19
CA SER A 477 17.89 -12.44 7.06
C SER A 477 16.48 -12.84 7.47
N CYS A 478 15.58 -12.84 6.49
CA CYS A 478 14.20 -13.23 6.66
C CYS A 478 14.09 -14.75 6.86
N ILE A 479 13.17 -15.18 7.72
CA ILE A 479 12.80 -16.59 7.86
C ILE A 479 12.11 -17.07 6.58
N THR A 480 12.49 -18.25 6.09
CA THR A 480 12.01 -18.84 4.82
C THR A 480 11.26 -20.17 5.04
N CYS A 481 10.47 -20.56 4.05
CA CYS A 481 9.60 -21.74 4.10
C CYS A 481 10.39 -23.07 4.07
N SER A 482 11.59 -23.09 3.49
CA SER A 482 12.39 -24.31 3.27
C SER A 482 13.62 -24.39 4.16
N GLY A 483 13.97 -23.32 4.88
CA GLY A 483 15.18 -23.25 5.71
C GLY A 483 16.47 -22.95 4.94
N GLY A 484 17.60 -23.02 5.64
CA GLY A 484 18.93 -22.67 5.11
C GLY A 484 19.84 -22.08 6.20
N ASP A 485 20.93 -21.41 5.82
CA ASP A 485 21.86 -20.78 6.79
C ASP A 485 21.18 -19.76 7.72
N SER A 486 20.06 -19.20 7.26
CA SER A 486 19.28 -18.20 7.97
C SER A 486 18.50 -18.72 9.18
N ASP A 487 18.48 -20.03 9.41
CA ASP A 487 17.70 -20.65 10.49
C ASP A 487 18.55 -21.29 11.60
N LEU A 488 19.86 -21.03 11.62
CA LEU A 488 20.77 -21.53 12.65
C LEU A 488 20.48 -20.85 14.00
N HIS A 489 20.42 -21.62 15.08
CA HIS A 489 20.25 -21.09 16.43
C HIS A 489 21.54 -20.42 16.94
N TYR A 490 21.42 -19.45 17.84
CA TYR A 490 22.58 -18.77 18.44
C TYR A 490 23.47 -19.68 19.33
N ASN A 491 23.11 -20.95 19.50
CA ASN A 491 23.96 -21.93 20.19
C ASN A 491 24.92 -22.65 19.22
N GLY A 492 24.79 -22.42 17.91
CA GLY A 492 25.69 -22.94 16.88
C GLY A 492 25.60 -24.44 16.60
N LYS A 493 24.64 -25.16 17.23
CA LYS A 493 24.55 -26.63 17.16
C LYS A 493 23.26 -27.16 16.52
N ARG A 494 22.23 -26.30 16.40
CA ARG A 494 20.93 -26.68 15.85
C ARG A 494 20.28 -25.54 15.09
N SER A 495 19.25 -25.84 14.31
CA SER A 495 18.31 -24.85 13.82
C SER A 495 17.40 -24.31 14.93
N PHE A 496 16.74 -23.17 14.69
CA PHE A 496 15.58 -22.77 15.49
C PHE A 496 14.48 -23.84 15.40
N SER A 497 13.75 -24.03 16.50
CA SER A 497 12.53 -24.83 16.55
C SER A 497 11.39 -24.10 15.83
N LEU A 498 10.30 -24.80 15.50
CA LEU A 498 9.16 -24.15 14.86
C LEU A 498 8.50 -23.10 15.77
N ALA A 499 8.50 -23.33 17.09
CA ALA A 499 7.99 -22.38 18.07
C ALA A 499 8.85 -21.11 18.12
N GLU A 500 10.17 -21.26 18.12
CA GLU A 500 11.11 -20.13 18.05
C GLU A 500 10.92 -19.34 16.75
N LEU A 501 10.77 -20.02 15.61
CA LEU A 501 10.50 -19.37 14.32
C LEU A 501 9.17 -18.61 14.30
N ALA A 502 8.11 -19.15 14.92
CA ALA A 502 6.83 -18.46 15.03
C ALA A 502 6.95 -17.14 15.82
N LEU A 503 7.67 -17.15 16.94
CA LEU A 503 7.95 -15.95 17.74
C LEU A 503 8.84 -14.94 17.01
N LEU A 504 9.83 -15.42 16.25
CA LEU A 504 10.67 -14.57 15.41
C LEU A 504 9.91 -14.00 14.21
N GLN A 505 8.82 -14.64 13.79
CA GLN A 505 7.81 -14.09 12.88
C GLN A 505 6.77 -13.21 13.61
N SER A 506 6.94 -12.99 14.91
CA SER A 506 6.10 -12.17 15.80
C SER A 506 4.67 -12.67 16.02
N PHE A 507 4.37 -13.94 15.74
CA PHE A 507 3.08 -14.52 16.16
C PHE A 507 2.90 -14.43 17.68
N PRO A 508 1.67 -14.30 18.17
CA PRO A 508 1.39 -14.40 19.60
C PRO A 508 1.94 -15.70 20.20
N PRO A 509 2.45 -15.70 21.45
CA PRO A 509 2.92 -16.93 22.11
C PRO A 509 1.84 -18.01 22.26
N THR A 510 0.58 -17.62 22.22
CA THR A 510 -0.58 -18.51 22.32
C THR A 510 -1.05 -19.01 20.95
N HIS A 511 -0.43 -18.58 19.85
CA HIS A 511 -0.86 -18.94 18.50
C HIS A 511 -0.52 -20.40 18.20
N ARG A 512 -1.54 -21.20 17.94
CA ARG A 512 -1.45 -22.63 17.64
C ARG A 512 -1.28 -22.84 16.15
N PHE A 513 -0.64 -23.93 15.75
CA PHE A 513 -0.49 -24.31 14.35
C PHE A 513 -0.93 -25.75 14.15
N GLU A 514 -1.41 -26.04 12.95
CA GLU A 514 -1.77 -27.39 12.51
C GLU A 514 -0.94 -27.83 11.30
N GLY A 515 -0.76 -29.14 11.13
CA GLY A 515 -0.07 -29.75 9.99
C GLY A 515 1.25 -30.44 10.37
N SER A 516 1.97 -30.95 9.37
CA SER A 516 3.30 -31.52 9.55
C SER A 516 4.35 -30.45 9.86
N LYS A 517 5.57 -30.85 10.25
CA LYS A 517 6.70 -29.92 10.47
C LYS A 517 6.92 -29.00 9.26
N THR A 518 6.83 -29.55 8.05
CA THR A 518 7.00 -28.81 6.80
C THR A 518 5.86 -27.82 6.56
N ASP A 519 4.62 -28.23 6.85
CA ASP A 519 3.44 -27.37 6.69
C ASP A 519 3.48 -26.18 7.65
N ILE A 520 3.80 -26.43 8.91
CA ILE A 520 3.92 -25.38 9.94
C ILE A 520 5.05 -24.40 9.56
N ARG A 521 6.20 -24.91 9.10
CA ARG A 521 7.30 -24.05 8.66
C ARG A 521 6.89 -23.15 7.49
N LYS A 522 6.19 -23.71 6.50
CA LYS A 522 5.70 -22.95 5.34
C LYS A 522 4.67 -21.89 5.76
N GLN A 523 3.78 -22.22 6.69
CA GLN A 523 2.85 -21.27 7.30
C GLN A 523 3.58 -20.08 7.95
N ILE A 524 4.60 -20.35 8.76
CA ILE A 524 5.40 -19.31 9.42
C ILE A 524 6.16 -18.45 8.41
N GLY A 525 6.86 -19.07 7.45
CA GLY A 525 7.66 -18.33 6.46
C GLY A 525 6.84 -17.42 5.54
N ASN A 526 5.63 -17.87 5.17
CA ASN A 526 4.71 -17.11 4.32
C ASN A 526 4.08 -15.93 5.07
N ALA A 527 3.84 -16.04 6.37
CA ALA A 527 3.08 -15.05 7.13
C ALA A 527 3.72 -13.65 7.12
N VAL A 528 2.89 -12.61 7.15
CA VAL A 528 3.33 -11.25 7.48
C VAL A 528 3.48 -11.13 9.01
N PRO A 529 4.53 -10.45 9.52
CA PRO A 529 4.71 -10.27 10.95
C PRO A 529 3.53 -9.56 11.64
N SER A 530 2.96 -10.19 12.67
CA SER A 530 1.81 -9.68 13.41
C SER A 530 2.08 -8.34 14.12
N CYS A 531 3.32 -8.08 14.53
CA CYS A 531 3.69 -6.80 15.15
C CYS A 531 3.58 -5.62 14.17
N PHE A 532 3.98 -5.83 12.90
CA PHE A 532 3.81 -4.85 11.84
C PHE A 532 2.33 -4.65 11.53
N SER A 533 1.61 -5.75 11.32
CA SER A 533 0.17 -5.72 11.06
C SER A 533 -0.60 -4.89 12.09
N ARG A 534 -0.34 -5.11 13.39
CA ARG A 534 -0.94 -4.33 14.47
C ARG A 534 -0.64 -2.84 14.36
N THR A 535 0.59 -2.49 14.01
CA THR A 535 1.02 -1.08 13.88
C THR A 535 0.35 -0.42 12.67
N LEU A 536 0.30 -1.13 11.54
CA LEU A 536 -0.41 -0.70 10.34
C LEU A 536 -1.89 -0.46 10.64
N TYR A 537 -2.60 -1.44 11.18
CA TYR A 537 -4.03 -1.32 11.41
C TYR A 537 -4.41 -0.27 12.46
N LYS A 538 -3.58 -0.04 13.48
CA LYS A 538 -3.80 1.10 14.41
C LYS A 538 -3.78 2.44 13.66
N SER A 539 -2.80 2.64 12.77
CA SER A 539 -2.71 3.84 11.95
C SER A 539 -3.91 3.99 11.01
N LEU A 540 -4.37 2.90 10.40
CA LEU A 540 -5.53 2.91 9.50
C LEU A 540 -6.85 3.19 10.24
N ILE A 541 -7.04 2.58 11.41
CA ILE A 541 -8.21 2.84 12.26
C ILE A 541 -8.26 4.31 12.65
N GLU A 542 -7.12 4.92 13.01
CA GLU A 542 -7.10 6.34 13.35
C GLU A 542 -7.43 7.24 12.16
N SER A 543 -6.95 6.88 10.96
CA SER A 543 -7.35 7.56 9.72
C SER A 543 -8.85 7.46 9.46
N LEU A 544 -9.43 6.27 9.62
CA LEU A 544 -10.87 6.03 9.46
C LEU A 544 -11.70 6.84 10.47
N LYS A 545 -11.28 6.88 11.74
CA LYS A 545 -11.94 7.68 12.79
C LYS A 545 -11.93 9.16 12.44
N ARG A 546 -10.80 9.71 11.98
CA ARG A 546 -10.70 11.10 11.56
C ARG A 546 -11.62 11.41 10.37
N SER A 547 -11.64 10.53 9.37
CA SER A 547 -12.54 10.72 8.22
C SER A 547 -14.01 10.62 8.61
N ASP A 548 -14.37 9.71 9.53
CA ASP A 548 -15.74 9.59 10.04
C ASP A 548 -16.17 10.82 10.84
N LYS A 549 -15.30 11.35 11.72
CA LYS A 549 -15.56 12.61 12.45
C LYS A 549 -15.78 13.79 11.51
N LYS A 550 -14.92 13.94 10.49
CA LYS A 550 -15.03 14.97 9.46
C LYS A 550 -16.37 14.91 8.72
N ARG A 551 -16.89 13.72 8.42
CA ARG A 551 -18.21 13.54 7.77
C ARG A 551 -19.38 13.86 8.68
N GLN A 552 -19.23 13.64 9.99
CA GLN A 552 -20.23 13.99 10.99
C GLN A 552 -20.20 15.47 11.37
N GLY A 553 -19.31 16.28 10.78
CA GLY A 553 -19.16 17.70 11.11
C GLY A 553 -18.51 17.95 12.48
N LEU A 554 -17.90 16.93 13.09
CA LEU A 554 -17.22 17.03 14.39
C LEU A 554 -15.79 17.58 14.19
N SER A 555 -15.31 18.39 15.14
CA SER A 555 -13.94 18.92 15.08
C SER A 555 -12.92 17.78 15.15
N VAL A 556 -11.94 17.83 14.25
CA VAL A 556 -10.79 16.93 14.27
C VAL A 556 -9.68 17.67 15.02
N GLU A 557 -9.54 17.42 16.33
CA GLU A 557 -8.32 17.84 17.03
C GLU A 557 -7.15 16.98 16.50
N ASP A 558 -6.19 17.61 15.84
CA ASP A 558 -4.93 16.98 15.41
C ASP A 558 -4.05 16.68 16.62
N LYS A 559 -4.45 15.73 17.47
CA LYS A 559 -3.56 15.18 18.49
C LYS A 559 -2.73 14.08 17.85
N ILE A 560 -1.53 14.44 17.40
CA ILE A 560 -0.44 13.48 17.17
C ILE A 560 -0.25 12.72 18.49
N PRO A 561 -0.48 11.39 18.55
CA PRO A 561 -0.26 10.67 19.78
C PRO A 561 1.26 10.61 20.00
N LEU A 562 1.76 11.39 20.95
CA LEU A 562 2.99 11.06 21.66
C LEU A 562 2.68 9.77 22.41
N ILE A 563 3.11 8.64 21.86
CA ILE A 563 3.07 7.35 22.55
C ILE A 563 4.29 7.36 23.47
N GLU A 564 4.04 7.49 24.79
CA GLU A 564 5.03 7.23 25.85
C GLU A 564 5.57 5.79 25.81
#